data_AF-A0A972ZS76-F1
#
_entry.id   AF-A0A972ZS76-F1
#
_cell.length_a   1.000
_cell.length_b   1.000
_cell.length_c   1.000
_cell.angle_alpha   90.00
_cell.angle_beta   90.00
_cell.angle_gamma   90.00
#
_symmetry.space_group_name_H-M   'P 1'
#
loop_
_entity.id
_entity.type
_entity.pdbx_description
1 polymer ?
#
loop_
_entity_poly.entity_id
_entity_poly.type
_entity_poly.pdbx_seq_one_letter_code
_entity_poly.pdbx_strand_id
1 'polypeptide(L)'
;MPNHLRSINLLSDKYPTKEHYPFNLPIFSETKHLVFNNPVTMFVGNNGTGKSTLLEAIAVAGGIYIWRTGRNSRYEVNHYEASLHRYLQLNWSNGKVPGSFFGAQIFKDFASILDEWASTDPRQLELFGGKSLITQSHGQSLMSFFKSRYKLKGIYMLDEPETALSPSSQLELLKLLNENGKAG
;
A
#
# COMPACT_ATOMS: atom_id res chain seq x y z
N MET A 1 -12.01 -16.48 -7.22
CA MET A 1 -10.67 -17.11 -7.04
C MET A 1 -10.30 -17.03 -5.57
N PRO A 2 -9.46 -17.92 -5.02
CA PRO A 2 -8.99 -17.77 -3.64
C PRO A 2 -8.14 -16.49 -3.51
N ASN A 3 -8.27 -15.79 -2.37
CA ASN A 3 -7.47 -14.59 -2.08
C ASN A 3 -5.97 -14.91 -2.13
N HIS A 4 -5.16 -13.99 -2.66
CA HIS A 4 -3.72 -14.18 -2.77
C HIS A 4 -3.04 -14.38 -1.42
N LEU A 5 -3.34 -13.50 -0.46
CA LEU A 5 -2.93 -13.58 0.92
C LEU A 5 -4.09 -14.16 1.74
N ARG A 6 -3.85 -15.26 2.46
CA ARG A 6 -4.89 -15.92 3.29
C ARG A 6 -4.91 -15.35 4.70
N SER A 7 -3.72 -15.19 5.29
CA SER A 7 -3.59 -14.66 6.64
C SER A 7 -2.23 -14.05 6.89
N ILE A 8 -2.16 -13.27 7.97
CA ILE A 8 -0.92 -12.78 8.56
C ILE A 8 -0.88 -13.21 10.01
N ASN A 9 0.24 -13.77 10.45
CA ASN A 9 0.51 -14.00 11.86
C ASN A 9 1.43 -12.88 12.37
N LEU A 10 1.05 -12.26 13.49
CA LEU A 10 1.85 -11.27 14.19
C LEU A 10 2.66 -11.99 15.26
N LEU A 11 3.98 -11.99 15.12
CA LEU A 11 4.89 -12.71 16.01
C LEU A 11 5.24 -11.85 17.24
N SER A 12 4.22 -11.43 17.99
CA SER A 12 4.37 -10.45 19.08
C SER A 12 5.35 -10.88 20.17
N ASP A 13 5.48 -12.19 20.39
CA ASP A 13 6.38 -12.75 21.39
C ASP A 13 7.86 -12.61 20.99
N LYS A 14 8.12 -12.21 19.74
CA LYS A 14 9.46 -11.93 19.20
C LYS A 14 9.74 -10.43 19.01
N TYR A 15 8.82 -9.54 19.38
CA TYR A 15 9.03 -8.10 19.22
C TYR A 15 10.27 -7.63 20.02
N PRO A 16 11.04 -6.68 19.48
CA PRO A 16 12.30 -6.25 20.08
C PRO A 16 12.10 -5.36 21.32
N THR A 17 10.89 -4.82 21.50
CA THR A 17 10.52 -3.94 22.60
C THR A 17 9.00 -3.92 22.77
N LYS A 18 8.52 -3.50 23.94
CA LYS A 18 7.11 -3.16 24.21
C LYS A 18 6.91 -1.67 24.51
N GLU A 19 7.98 -0.88 24.47
CA GLU A 19 7.99 0.52 24.92
C GLU A 19 7.97 1.51 23.75
N HIS A 20 8.51 1.10 22.59
CA HIS A 20 8.59 1.95 21.41
C HIS A 20 7.58 1.58 20.32
N TYR A 21 7.15 2.61 19.58
CA TYR A 21 6.34 2.46 18.39
C TYR A 21 7.08 1.63 17.31
N PRO A 22 6.40 0.68 16.63
CA PRO A 22 4.97 0.39 16.72
C PRO A 22 4.63 -0.68 17.77
N PHE A 23 5.63 -1.35 18.35
CA PHE A 23 5.43 -2.52 19.20
C PHE A 23 4.76 -2.25 20.54
N ASN A 24 4.73 -0.99 20.97
CA ASN A 24 3.99 -0.55 22.15
C ASN A 24 2.48 -0.37 21.91
N LEU A 25 2.00 -0.48 20.66
CA LEU A 25 0.58 -0.39 20.36
C LEU A 25 -0.14 -1.70 20.74
N PRO A 26 -1.20 -1.65 21.57
CA PRO A 26 -1.93 -2.85 22.02
C PRO A 26 -2.43 -3.72 20.86
N ILE A 27 -2.85 -3.10 19.75
CA ILE A 27 -3.36 -3.80 18.58
C ILE A 27 -2.36 -4.83 18.02
N PHE A 28 -1.05 -4.55 18.11
CA PHE A 28 -0.01 -5.44 17.59
C PHE A 28 0.41 -6.53 18.59
N SER A 29 0.11 -6.37 19.87
CA SER A 29 0.36 -7.41 20.89
C SER A 29 -0.86 -8.32 21.12
N GLU A 30 -2.07 -7.77 21.02
CA GLU A 30 -3.32 -8.49 21.26
C GLU A 30 -3.78 -9.26 20.03
N THR A 31 -3.58 -8.70 18.83
CA THR A 31 -3.94 -9.37 17.58
C THR A 31 -2.85 -10.37 17.20
N LYS A 32 -3.14 -11.67 17.31
CA LYS A 32 -2.19 -12.73 16.90
C LYS A 32 -2.30 -13.09 15.41
N HIS A 33 -3.51 -13.04 14.85
CA HIS A 33 -3.81 -13.51 13.50
C HIS A 33 -4.80 -12.58 12.79
N LEU A 34 -4.52 -12.26 11.53
CA LEU A 34 -5.42 -11.58 10.61
C LEU A 34 -5.78 -12.53 9.47
N VAL A 35 -7.07 -12.78 9.25
CA VAL A 35 -7.54 -13.67 8.18
C VAL A 35 -8.26 -12.86 7.11
N PHE A 36 -7.89 -13.08 5.84
CA PHE A 36 -8.44 -12.38 4.69
C PHE A 36 -9.42 -13.28 3.95
N ASN A 37 -10.70 -13.12 4.29
CA ASN A 37 -11.80 -13.87 3.65
C ASN A 37 -12.34 -13.16 2.41
N ASN A 38 -12.04 -11.86 2.26
CA ASN A 38 -12.52 -11.04 1.16
C ASN A 38 -11.34 -10.50 0.32
N PRO A 39 -11.53 -10.33 -1.00
CA PRO A 39 -10.49 -9.79 -1.89
C PRO A 39 -10.16 -8.32 -1.57
N VAL A 40 -11.11 -7.58 -1.02
CA VAL A 40 -10.92 -6.21 -0.51
C VAL A 40 -11.11 -6.24 1.00
N THR A 41 -10.11 -5.74 1.73
CA THR A 41 -10.15 -5.62 3.20
C THR A 41 -9.77 -4.19 3.58
N MET A 42 -10.58 -3.56 4.42
CA MET A 42 -10.36 -2.19 4.90
C MET A 42 -9.92 -2.22 6.36
N PHE A 43 -8.83 -1.53 6.68
CA PHE A 43 -8.40 -1.30 8.06
C PHE A 43 -8.92 0.07 8.50
N VAL A 44 -9.79 0.08 9.51
CA VAL A 44 -10.41 1.30 10.05
C VAL A 44 -10.01 1.50 11.51
N GLY A 45 -9.92 2.76 11.94
CA GLY A 45 -9.56 3.12 13.31
C GLY A 45 -8.99 4.53 13.40
N ASN A 46 -8.81 5.01 14.63
CA ASN A 46 -8.34 6.37 14.92
C ASN A 46 -6.92 6.63 14.39
N ASN A 47 -6.53 7.90 14.36
CA ASN A 47 -5.16 8.30 14.02
C ASN A 47 -4.18 7.77 15.09
N GLY A 48 -2.99 7.35 14.65
CA GLY A 48 -1.96 6.79 15.55
C GLY A 48 -2.13 5.32 15.94
N THR A 49 -3.16 4.62 15.46
CA THR A 49 -3.36 3.18 15.76
C THR A 49 -2.48 2.23 14.95
N GLY A 50 -1.60 2.74 14.08
CA GLY A 50 -0.65 1.93 13.31
C GLY A 50 -1.17 1.36 11.99
N LYS A 51 -2.31 1.83 11.46
CA LYS A 51 -2.88 1.35 10.17
C LYS A 51 -1.87 1.42 9.01
N SER A 52 -1.31 2.59 8.76
CA SER A 52 -0.32 2.82 7.71
C SER A 52 0.94 1.98 7.93
N THR A 53 1.42 1.90 9.18
CA THR A 53 2.57 1.06 9.54
C THR A 53 2.31 -0.43 9.33
N LEU A 54 1.10 -0.93 9.59
CA LEU A 54 0.71 -2.29 9.27
C LEU A 54 0.71 -2.52 7.76
N LEU A 55 0.08 -1.63 6.98
CA LEU A 55 0.05 -1.73 5.52
C LEU A 55 1.48 -1.73 4.92
N GLU A 56 2.35 -0.84 5.39
CA GLU A 56 3.75 -0.80 4.99
C GLU A 56 4.48 -2.09 5.35
N ALA A 57 4.29 -2.59 6.57
CA ALA A 57 4.93 -3.81 7.03
C ALA A 57 4.50 -5.02 6.18
N ILE A 58 3.23 -5.10 5.78
CA ILE A 58 2.70 -6.13 4.88
C ILE A 58 3.34 -6.02 3.49
N ALA A 59 3.43 -4.81 2.93
CA ALA A 59 4.08 -4.58 1.63
C ALA A 59 5.53 -5.07 1.65
N VAL A 60 6.31 -4.62 2.63
CA VAL A 60 7.73 -4.98 2.74
C VAL A 60 7.90 -6.48 2.99
N ALA A 61 7.12 -7.09 3.89
CA ALA A 61 7.18 -8.53 4.14
C ALA A 61 6.78 -9.36 2.89
N GLY A 62 5.87 -8.81 2.07
CA GLY A 62 5.48 -9.38 0.79
C GLY A 62 6.52 -9.24 -0.31
N GLY A 63 7.56 -8.43 -0.12
CA GLY A 63 8.56 -8.12 -1.14
C GLY A 63 8.10 -7.03 -2.12
N ILE A 64 7.11 -6.22 -1.74
CA ILE A 64 6.60 -5.11 -2.55
C ILE A 64 7.38 -3.85 -2.18
N TYR A 65 7.99 -3.25 -3.19
CA TYR A 65 8.79 -2.04 -3.03
C TYR A 65 7.89 -0.81 -2.82
N ILE A 66 8.34 0.09 -1.95
CA ILE A 66 7.67 1.36 -1.65
C ILE A 66 8.56 2.49 -2.17
N TRP A 67 8.13 3.14 -3.25
CA TRP A 67 8.89 4.15 -4.01
C TRP A 67 9.00 5.50 -3.30
N ARG A 68 9.84 5.60 -2.27
CA ARG A 68 10.10 6.84 -1.52
C ARG A 68 11.36 7.53 -2.02
N THR A 69 11.29 8.83 -2.29
CA THR A 69 12.48 9.68 -2.45
C THR A 69 12.84 10.32 -1.11
N GLY A 70 14.13 10.28 -0.73
CA GLY A 70 14.68 11.02 0.42
C GLY A 70 14.03 10.74 1.79
N ARG A 71 14.56 9.78 2.56
CA ARG A 71 14.39 9.75 4.04
C ARG A 71 15.29 10.76 4.76
N ASN A 72 15.87 11.73 4.06
CA ASN A 72 16.86 12.66 4.60
C ASN A 72 16.15 13.91 5.14
N SER A 73 15.49 13.81 6.32
CA SER A 73 15.33 14.93 7.28
C SER A 73 14.40 14.66 8.48
N ARG A 74 14.16 13.40 8.89
CA ARG A 74 13.63 13.19 10.26
C ARG A 74 14.81 13.27 11.23
N TYR A 75 14.80 14.27 12.11
CA TYR A 75 15.81 14.48 13.16
C TYR A 75 15.94 13.29 14.13
N GLU A 76 14.98 12.37 14.17
CA GLU A 76 15.10 11.05 14.78
C GLU A 76 14.50 9.98 13.86
N VAL A 77 15.33 9.09 13.32
CA VAL A 77 14.85 7.91 12.60
C VAL A 77 14.38 6.90 13.64
N ASN A 78 13.07 6.72 13.80
CA ASN A 78 12.55 5.59 14.57
C ASN A 78 12.87 4.29 13.82
N HIS A 79 13.99 3.65 14.16
CA HIS A 79 14.43 2.38 13.55
C HIS A 79 13.43 1.23 13.78
N TYR A 80 12.60 1.31 14.83
CA TYR A 80 11.59 0.29 15.13
C TYR A 80 10.39 0.36 14.18
N GLU A 81 9.96 1.55 13.76
CA GLU A 81 8.86 1.76 12.81
C GLU A 81 9.04 0.95 11.53
N ALA A 82 10.24 0.98 10.96
CA ALA A 82 10.55 0.26 9.73
C ALA A 82 10.73 -1.26 9.93
N SER A 83 10.75 -1.76 11.16
CA SER A 83 11.14 -3.14 11.49
C SER A 83 9.96 -4.11 11.64
N LEU A 84 8.72 -3.62 11.75
CA LEU A 84 7.54 -4.47 11.99
C LEU A 84 7.40 -5.62 10.97
N HIS A 85 7.76 -5.39 9.71
CA HIS A 85 7.71 -6.41 8.65
C HIS A 85 8.50 -7.68 8.98
N ARG A 86 9.56 -7.60 9.81
CA ARG A 86 10.37 -8.75 10.22
C ARG A 86 9.63 -9.69 11.18
N TYR A 87 8.55 -9.20 11.77
CA TYR A 87 7.74 -9.92 12.76
C TYR A 87 6.35 -10.28 12.22
N LEU A 88 6.16 -10.19 10.90
CA LEU A 88 4.97 -10.66 10.20
C LEU A 88 5.29 -11.95 9.43
N GLN A 89 4.44 -12.96 9.61
CA GLN A 89 4.45 -14.16 8.76
C GLN A 89 3.25 -14.11 7.82
N LEU A 90 3.50 -13.92 6.53
CA LEU A 90 2.47 -13.87 5.50
C LEU A 90 2.21 -15.28 4.95
N ASN A 91 0.95 -15.72 5.04
CA ASN A 91 0.51 -17.02 4.52
C ASN A 91 -0.20 -16.82 3.19
N TRP A 92 0.46 -17.20 2.10
CA TRP A 92 -0.04 -17.05 0.74
C TRP A 92 -0.83 -18.28 0.30
N SER A 93 -1.80 -18.10 -0.60
CA SER A 93 -2.52 -19.21 -1.23
C SER A 93 -1.67 -20.00 -2.20
N ASN A 94 -1.06 -19.31 -3.17
CA ASN A 94 -0.34 -19.91 -4.29
C ASN A 94 1.04 -19.24 -4.48
N GLY A 95 1.72 -18.97 -3.36
CA GLY A 95 2.97 -18.21 -3.35
C GLY A 95 2.78 -16.69 -3.47
N LYS A 96 3.90 -15.98 -3.46
CA LYS A 96 3.93 -14.51 -3.56
C LYS A 96 3.45 -14.06 -4.93
N VAL A 97 2.70 -12.96 -4.96
CA VAL A 97 2.26 -12.30 -6.19
C VAL A 97 2.84 -10.89 -6.28
N PRO A 98 2.97 -10.31 -7.48
CA PRO A 98 3.34 -8.90 -7.62
C PRO A 98 2.30 -8.00 -6.95
N GLY A 99 2.69 -6.75 -6.72
CA GLY A 99 1.81 -5.79 -6.07
C GLY A 99 2.29 -4.36 -6.18
N SER A 100 1.56 -3.48 -5.50
CA SER A 100 1.91 -2.07 -5.38
C SER A 100 1.50 -1.55 -4.01
N PHE A 101 2.32 -0.67 -3.45
CA PHE A 101 1.92 0.19 -2.37
C PHE A 101 1.56 1.56 -2.94
N PHE A 102 0.43 2.10 -2.52
CA PHE A 102 0.02 3.47 -2.76
C PHE A 102 -0.09 4.18 -1.42
N GLY A 103 0.47 5.38 -1.34
CA GLY A 103 0.19 6.33 -0.28
C GLY A 103 0.24 7.75 -0.85
N ALA A 104 -0.67 8.62 -0.41
CA ALA A 104 -0.82 9.96 -1.00
C ALA A 104 0.50 10.77 -1.01
N GLN A 105 1.30 10.66 0.05
CA GLN A 105 2.61 11.32 0.14
C GLN A 105 3.64 10.74 -0.84
N ILE A 106 3.61 9.42 -1.04
CA ILE A 106 4.57 8.67 -1.88
C ILE A 106 4.21 8.82 -3.36
N PHE A 107 2.93 9.06 -3.66
CA PHE A 107 2.45 9.17 -5.03
C PHE A 107 3.10 10.32 -5.81
N LYS A 108 3.44 11.44 -5.14
CA LYS A 108 4.13 12.56 -5.79
C LYS A 108 5.53 12.18 -6.26
N ASP A 109 6.26 11.42 -5.44
CA ASP A 109 7.57 10.88 -5.77
C ASP A 109 7.48 9.93 -6.96
N PHE A 110 6.49 9.03 -6.92
CA PHE A 110 6.21 8.10 -8.01
C PHE A 110 5.90 8.81 -9.33
N ALA A 111 5.03 9.84 -9.31
CA ALA A 111 4.69 10.60 -10.51
C ALA A 111 5.92 11.31 -11.10
N SER A 112 6.82 11.82 -10.24
CA SER A 112 8.07 12.46 -10.66
C SER A 112 9.02 11.48 -11.34
N ILE A 113 9.21 10.30 -10.74
CA ILE A 113 10.04 9.22 -11.30
C ILE A 113 9.48 8.73 -12.65
N LEU A 114 8.15 8.59 -12.76
CA LEU A 114 7.51 8.15 -14.00
C LEU A 114 7.74 9.14 -15.14
N ASP A 115 7.63 10.45 -14.88
CA ASP A 115 7.87 11.48 -15.91
C ASP A 115 9.35 11.53 -16.32
N GLU A 116 10.29 11.31 -15.39
CA GLU A 116 11.71 11.17 -15.70
C GLU A 116 11.94 9.98 -16.65
N TRP A 117 11.36 8.82 -16.36
CA TRP A 117 11.45 7.66 -17.27
C TRP A 117 10.79 7.92 -18.62
N ALA A 118 9.64 8.60 -18.62
CA ALA A 118 8.92 8.96 -19.83
C ALA A 118 9.70 9.92 -20.74
N SER A 119 10.58 10.75 -20.17
CA SER A 119 11.48 11.61 -20.96
C SER A 119 12.46 10.80 -21.82
N THR A 120 12.79 9.57 -21.41
CA THR A 120 13.67 8.66 -22.15
C THR A 120 12.89 7.67 -23.01
N ASP A 121 11.75 7.18 -22.54
CA ASP A 121 10.85 6.30 -23.30
C ASP A 121 9.38 6.69 -23.08
N PRO A 122 8.75 7.42 -24.02
CA PRO A 122 7.36 7.87 -23.88
C PRO A 122 6.34 6.74 -23.69
N ARG A 123 6.66 5.49 -24.06
CA ARG A 123 5.78 4.33 -23.88
C ARG A 123 5.51 4.03 -22.41
N GLN A 124 6.35 4.52 -21.50
CA GLN A 124 6.11 4.40 -20.05
C GLN A 124 4.79 5.08 -19.64
N LEU A 125 4.37 6.13 -20.33
CA LEU A 125 3.09 6.80 -20.06
C LEU A 125 1.88 5.98 -20.50
N GLU A 126 2.00 5.12 -21.51
CA GLU A 126 0.90 4.27 -21.98
C GLU A 126 0.41 3.33 -20.86
N LEU A 127 1.33 2.91 -19.98
CA LEU A 127 1.03 2.12 -18.79
C LEU A 127 0.18 2.88 -17.75
N PHE A 128 0.00 4.19 -17.90
CA PHE A 128 -0.74 5.05 -16.96
C PHE A 128 -1.75 5.99 -17.65
N GLY A 129 -2.26 5.58 -18.83
CA GLY A 129 -3.30 6.32 -19.56
C GLY A 129 -2.79 7.31 -20.61
N GLY A 130 -1.51 7.21 -20.98
CA GLY A 130 -0.90 7.94 -22.10
C GLY A 130 -0.60 9.41 -21.83
N LYS A 131 -0.71 9.87 -20.58
CA LYS A 131 -0.45 11.26 -20.17
C LYS A 131 0.40 11.29 -18.91
N SER A 132 1.26 12.30 -18.80
CA SER A 132 2.01 12.59 -17.56
C SER A 132 1.05 12.70 -16.39
N LEU A 133 1.39 12.04 -15.27
CA LEU A 133 0.63 12.13 -14.03
C LEU A 133 0.82 13.48 -13.33
N ILE A 134 1.89 14.22 -13.64
CA ILE A 134 2.19 15.53 -13.05
C ILE A 134 1.34 16.63 -13.68
N THR A 135 1.08 16.54 -14.98
CA THR A 135 0.29 17.55 -15.71
C THR A 135 -1.23 17.47 -15.46
N GLN A 136 -1.68 16.47 -14.70
CA GLN A 136 -3.09 16.25 -14.36
C GLN A 136 -3.44 16.90 -13.01
N SER A 137 -4.73 17.10 -12.73
CA SER A 137 -5.15 17.43 -11.37
C SER A 137 -4.90 16.25 -10.43
N HIS A 138 -4.72 16.51 -9.13
CA HIS A 138 -4.45 15.48 -8.13
C HIS A 138 -5.43 14.31 -8.19
N GLY A 139 -6.74 14.58 -8.32
CA GLY A 139 -7.74 13.50 -8.43
C GLY A 139 -7.65 12.72 -9.75
N GLN A 140 -7.32 13.39 -10.86
CA GLN A 140 -7.21 12.73 -12.18
C GLN A 140 -5.99 11.83 -12.25
N SER A 141 -4.84 12.29 -11.75
CA SER A 141 -3.61 11.50 -11.74
C SER A 141 -3.74 10.25 -10.88
N LEU A 142 -4.39 10.37 -9.71
CA LEU A 142 -4.73 9.22 -8.87
C LEU A 142 -5.62 8.23 -9.60
N MET A 143 -6.68 8.70 -10.27
CA MET A 143 -7.56 7.77 -10.98
C MET A 143 -6.90 7.09 -12.18
N SER A 144 -6.05 7.81 -12.92
CA SER A 144 -5.24 7.24 -14.01
C SER A 144 -4.30 6.15 -13.48
N PHE A 145 -3.69 6.37 -12.30
CA PHE A 145 -2.89 5.37 -11.62
C PHE A 145 -3.70 4.12 -11.24
N PHE A 146 -4.82 4.29 -10.52
CA PHE A 146 -5.64 3.16 -10.07
C PHE A 146 -6.22 2.34 -11.22
N LYS A 147 -6.73 3.00 -12.26
CA LYS A 147 -7.28 2.34 -13.46
C LYS A 147 -6.24 1.51 -14.20
N SER A 148 -4.98 1.91 -14.16
CA SER A 148 -3.93 1.23 -14.89
C SER A 148 -3.30 0.12 -14.06
N ARG A 149 -3.04 0.38 -12.78
CA ARG A 149 -2.38 -0.57 -11.90
C ARG A 149 -3.28 -1.76 -11.55
N TYR A 150 -4.58 -1.54 -11.30
CA TYR A 150 -5.48 -2.59 -10.81
C TYR A 150 -6.02 -3.54 -11.88
N LYS A 151 -5.72 -3.30 -13.16
CA LYS A 151 -5.94 -4.28 -14.23
C LYS A 151 -4.99 -5.47 -14.13
N LEU A 152 -3.86 -5.30 -13.44
CA LEU A 152 -2.88 -6.34 -13.28
C LEU A 152 -3.28 -7.21 -12.08
N LYS A 153 -3.16 -8.52 -12.23
CA LYS A 153 -3.36 -9.47 -11.14
C LYS A 153 -2.28 -9.30 -10.06
N GLY A 154 -2.67 -9.17 -8.80
CA GLY A 154 -1.72 -8.94 -7.71
C GLY A 154 -2.36 -8.53 -6.39
N ILE A 155 -1.52 -8.12 -5.45
CA ILE A 155 -1.96 -7.58 -4.16
C ILE A 155 -1.65 -6.07 -4.08
N TYR A 156 -2.65 -5.28 -3.71
CA TYR A 156 -2.57 -3.83 -3.68
C TYR A 156 -2.82 -3.31 -2.28
N MET A 157 -1.92 -2.45 -1.80
CA MET A 157 -2.03 -1.78 -0.51
C MET A 157 -2.26 -0.30 -0.74
N LEU A 158 -3.29 0.22 -0.08
CA LEU A 158 -3.78 1.57 -0.23
C LEU A 158 -3.78 2.26 1.12
N ASP A 159 -2.93 3.25 1.27
CA ASP A 159 -2.88 4.12 2.45
C ASP A 159 -3.49 5.48 2.10
N GLU A 160 -4.61 5.79 2.74
CA GLU A 160 -5.43 6.99 2.52
C GLU A 160 -5.69 7.32 1.02
N PRO A 161 -6.23 6.37 0.23
CA PRO A 161 -6.52 6.60 -1.19
C PRO A 161 -7.56 7.70 -1.44
N GLU A 162 -8.32 8.11 -0.43
CA GLU A 162 -9.39 9.10 -0.49
C GLU A 162 -8.90 10.56 -0.46
N THR A 163 -7.70 10.84 0.06
CA THR A 163 -7.25 12.18 0.51
C THR A 163 -7.32 13.27 -0.56
N ALA A 164 -7.21 12.95 -1.85
CA ALA A 164 -7.31 13.92 -2.95
C ALA A 164 -8.42 13.61 -3.96
N LEU A 165 -9.36 12.72 -3.61
CA LEU A 165 -10.47 12.34 -4.47
C LEU A 165 -11.74 13.13 -4.13
N SER A 166 -12.41 13.64 -5.15
CA SER A 166 -13.79 14.15 -5.00
C SER A 166 -14.75 13.02 -4.63
N PRO A 167 -15.94 13.30 -4.07
CA PRO A 167 -16.93 12.28 -3.77
C PRO A 167 -17.28 11.38 -4.96
N SER A 168 -17.42 11.96 -6.16
CA SER A 168 -17.64 11.21 -7.41
C SER A 168 -16.47 10.28 -7.75
N SER A 169 -15.24 10.72 -7.54
CA SER A 169 -14.03 9.91 -7.80
C SER A 169 -13.85 8.80 -6.77
N GLN A 170 -14.25 9.03 -5.51
CA GLN A 170 -14.26 7.97 -4.49
C GLN A 170 -15.26 6.86 -4.85
N LEU A 171 -16.44 7.21 -5.37
CA LEU A 171 -17.39 6.22 -5.89
C LEU A 171 -16.84 5.45 -7.10
N GLU A 172 -16.07 6.13 -7.97
CA GLU A 172 -15.40 5.49 -9.08
C GLU A 172 -14.31 4.51 -8.62
N LEU A 173 -13.50 4.90 -7.62
CA LEU A 173 -12.52 4.01 -6.99
C LEU A 173 -13.20 2.79 -6.37
N LEU A 174 -14.32 2.97 -5.67
CA LEU A 174 -15.08 1.87 -5.08
C LEU A 174 -15.55 0.86 -6.16
N LYS A 175 -16.04 1.36 -7.31
CA LYS A 175 -16.40 0.50 -8.45
C LYS A 175 -15.20 -0.30 -8.96
N LEU A 176 -14.06 0.35 -9.16
CA LEU A 176 -12.82 -0.30 -9.58
C LEU A 176 -12.36 -1.39 -8.60
N LEU A 177 -12.41 -1.12 -7.29
CA LEU A 177 -12.03 -2.12 -6.27
C LEU A 177 -12.98 -3.32 -6.29
N ASN A 178 -14.28 -3.10 -6.44
CA ASN A 178 -15.29 -4.16 -6.50
C ASN A 178 -15.17 -5.01 -7.77
N GLU A 179 -14.90 -4.39 -8.92
CA GLU A 179 -14.71 -5.09 -10.19
C GLU A 179 -13.43 -5.94 -10.18
N ASN A 180 -12.30 -5.34 -9.82
CA ASN A 180 -11.00 -6.03 -9.83
C ASN A 180 -10.91 -7.08 -8.71
N GLY A 181 -11.49 -6.81 -7.54
CA GLY A 181 -11.53 -7.79 -6.44
C GLY A 181 -12.24 -9.09 -6.80
N LYS A 182 -13.21 -9.07 -7.74
CA LYS A 182 -13.86 -10.28 -8.25
C LYS A 182 -13.02 -11.01 -9.29
N ALA A 183 -12.22 -10.28 -10.07
CA ALA A 183 -11.37 -10.84 -11.11
C ALA A 183 -10.15 -11.60 -10.56
N GLY A 184 -9.70 -11.24 -9.35
CA GLY A 184 -8.59 -11.90 -8.64
C GLY A 184 -7.27 -11.21 -8.90
#